data_AF-A0A379GIL8-F1
#
_entry.id   AF-A0A379GIL8-F1
#
_cell.length_a   1.000
_cell.length_b   1.000
_cell.length_c   1.000
_cell.angle_alpha   90.00
_cell.angle_beta   90.00
_cell.angle_gamma   90.00
#
_symmetry.space_group_name_H-M   'P 1'
#
loop_
_entity.id
_entity.type
_entity.pdbx_description
1 polymer ?
#
loop_
_entity_poly.entity_id
_entity_poly.type
_entity_poly.pdbx_seq_one_letter_code
_entity_poly.pdbx_strand_id
1 'polypeptide(L)'
;MNDTDEIYFTNVACNQLNIKTCQCSNYEDRFRYEPDCIKLTRYNLPTFEWLPMTCAYRLLAEGKPLADWHPLIAGNKAKMHQGNISVRYIAVPEVEVEDWEDHILNRPKGRG
;
A
#
# COMPACT_ATOMS: atom_id res chain seq x y z
N MET A 1 -29.32 2.32 3.10
CA MET A 1 -27.99 1.86 2.67
C MET A 1 -27.28 3.09 2.15
N ASN A 2 -26.35 3.64 2.92
CA ASN A 2 -25.55 4.78 2.49
C ASN A 2 -24.28 4.19 1.87
N ASP A 3 -24.37 3.78 0.60
CA ASP A 3 -23.19 3.39 -0.18
C ASP A 3 -22.46 4.68 -0.58
N THR A 4 -21.72 5.22 0.38
CA THR A 4 -20.65 6.14 0.05
C THR A 4 -19.51 5.30 -0.50
N ASP A 5 -19.10 5.55 -1.76
CA ASP A 5 -17.89 5.02 -2.41
C ASP A 5 -16.60 5.54 -1.72
N GLU A 6 -16.59 5.54 -0.38
CA GLU A 6 -15.53 6.08 0.45
C GLU A 6 -14.41 5.06 0.58
N ILE A 7 -13.20 5.50 0.22
CA ILE A 7 -12.01 4.68 0.29
C ILE A 7 -11.32 4.94 1.62
N TYR A 8 -11.21 3.89 2.42
CA TYR A 8 -10.49 3.90 3.68
C TYR A 8 -9.11 3.27 3.52
N PHE A 9 -8.09 3.95 4.03
CA PHE A 9 -6.75 3.37 4.14
C PHE A 9 -6.67 2.60 5.44
N THR A 10 -6.28 1.33 5.36
CA THR A 10 -6.03 0.49 6.53
C THR A 10 -4.55 0.13 6.64
N ASN A 11 -4.15 -0.34 7.82
CA ASN A 11 -2.85 -0.99 7.99
C ASN A 11 -2.90 -2.51 7.79
N VAL A 12 -4.00 -3.04 7.26
CA VAL A 12 -4.11 -4.48 7.02
C VAL A 12 -3.33 -4.86 5.77
N ALA A 13 -2.54 -5.91 5.89
CA ALA A 13 -1.73 -6.45 4.81
C ALA A 13 -2.22 -7.85 4.45
N CYS A 14 -2.29 -8.10 3.14
CA CYS A 14 -2.48 -9.45 2.58
C CYS A 14 -1.51 -10.45 3.22
N ASN A 15 -2.00 -11.68 3.43
CA ASN A 15 -1.26 -12.75 4.13
C ASN A 15 0.04 -13.16 3.42
N GLN A 16 0.20 -12.83 2.14
CA GLN A 16 1.43 -13.10 1.38
C GLN A 16 2.51 -12.03 1.60
N LEU A 17 2.23 -10.91 2.26
CA LEU A 17 3.21 -9.86 2.51
C LEU A 17 4.17 -10.25 3.63
N ASN A 18 5.47 -10.34 3.33
CA ASN A 18 6.50 -10.30 4.36
C ASN A 18 6.65 -8.87 4.89
N ILE A 19 6.09 -8.60 6.07
CA ILE A 19 6.07 -7.26 6.67
C ILE A 19 7.49 -6.72 6.91
N LYS A 20 8.45 -7.58 7.28
CA LYS A 20 9.84 -7.18 7.56
C LYS A 20 10.55 -6.64 6.32
N THR A 21 10.35 -7.27 5.16
CA THR A 21 11.00 -6.88 3.89
C THR A 21 10.12 -5.96 3.02
N CYS A 22 8.83 -5.85 3.38
CA CYS A 22 7.77 -5.25 2.57
C CYS A 22 7.78 -5.79 1.13
N GLN A 23 7.81 -7.12 0.99
CA GLN A 23 7.73 -7.83 -0.29
C GLN A 23 6.74 -8.98 -0.19
N CYS A 24 6.06 -9.29 -1.28
CA CYS A 24 5.28 -10.51 -1.38
C CYS A 24 6.22 -11.72 -1.34
N SER A 25 5.90 -12.68 -0.48
CA SER A 25 6.68 -13.92 -0.33
C SER A 25 6.53 -14.87 -1.52
N ASN A 26 5.39 -14.78 -2.22
CA ASN A 26 5.03 -15.65 -3.35
C ASN A 26 4.69 -14.82 -4.60
N TYR A 27 5.51 -13.84 -4.95
CA TYR A 27 5.15 -12.86 -5.99
C TYR A 27 4.87 -13.48 -7.36
N GLU A 28 5.62 -14.52 -7.76
CA GLU A 28 5.45 -15.19 -9.06
C GLU A 28 4.07 -15.86 -9.17
N ASP A 29 3.64 -16.53 -8.09
CA ASP A 29 2.36 -17.24 -7.99
C ASP A 29 1.26 -16.43 -7.28
N ARG A 30 1.44 -15.11 -7.12
CA ARG A 30 0.59 -14.30 -6.22
C ARG A 30 -0.91 -14.38 -6.52
N PHE A 31 -1.31 -14.50 -7.79
CA PHE A 31 -2.72 -14.61 -8.18
C PHE A 31 -3.32 -15.99 -7.87
N ARG A 32 -2.48 -17.01 -7.67
CA ARG A 32 -2.94 -18.33 -7.21
C ARG A 32 -3.23 -18.31 -5.72
N TYR A 33 -2.42 -17.60 -4.93
CA TYR A 33 -2.61 -17.48 -3.49
C TYR A 33 -3.63 -16.40 -3.11
N GLU A 34 -3.68 -15.31 -3.86
CA GLU A 34 -4.54 -14.16 -3.63
C GLU A 34 -5.20 -13.73 -4.95
N PRO A 35 -6.40 -14.26 -5.26
CA PRO A 35 -7.13 -13.94 -6.48
C PRO A 35 -7.40 -12.44 -6.65
N ASP A 36 -7.57 -11.72 -5.54
CA ASP A 36 -7.83 -10.27 -5.50
C ASP A 36 -6.56 -9.41 -5.60
N CYS A 37 -5.38 -10.03 -5.74
CA CYS A 37 -4.14 -9.29 -5.93
C CYS A 37 -4.21 -8.40 -7.18
N ILE A 38 -3.71 -7.17 -7.09
CA ILE A 38 -3.84 -6.18 -8.15
C ILE A 38 -2.62 -6.20 -9.08
N LYS A 39 -2.88 -6.27 -10.39
CA LYS A 39 -1.87 -6.05 -11.43
C LYS A 39 -1.91 -4.60 -11.92
N LEU A 40 -0.96 -3.80 -11.46
CA LEU A 40 -0.78 -2.44 -11.95
C LEU A 40 -0.02 -2.44 -13.29
N THR A 41 -0.51 -1.66 -14.25
CA THR A 41 0.05 -1.46 -15.58
C THR A 41 0.00 0.03 -15.93
N ARG A 42 0.73 0.45 -16.96
CA ARG A 42 0.66 1.86 -17.42
C ARG A 42 -0.75 2.24 -17.90
N TYR A 43 -1.53 1.27 -18.40
CA TYR A 43 -2.85 1.51 -18.99
C TYR A 43 -3.94 1.67 -17.93
N ASN A 44 -3.91 0.86 -16.88
CA ASN A 44 -4.91 0.94 -15.80
C ASN A 44 -4.48 1.87 -14.66
N LEU A 45 -3.23 2.35 -14.61
CA LEU A 45 -2.79 3.30 -13.58
C LEU A 45 -3.73 4.48 -13.34
N PRO A 46 -4.31 5.15 -14.38
CA PRO A 46 -5.22 6.27 -14.17
C PRO A 46 -6.53 5.90 -13.46
N THR A 47 -6.90 4.62 -13.40
CA THR A 47 -8.13 4.16 -12.72
C THR A 47 -7.91 3.96 -11.21
N PHE A 48 -6.68 4.09 -10.71
CA PHE A 48 -6.36 3.91 -9.30
C PHE A 48 -6.19 5.24 -8.58
N GLU A 49 -7.32 5.93 -8.35
CA GLU A 49 -7.34 7.25 -7.70
C GLU A 49 -6.85 7.22 -6.24
N TRP A 50 -6.91 6.05 -5.59
CA TRP A 50 -6.50 5.84 -4.21
C TRP A 50 -5.01 5.59 -4.01
N LEU A 51 -4.20 5.55 -5.09
CA LEU A 51 -2.75 5.37 -4.92
C LEU A 51 -2.15 6.54 -4.11
N PRO A 52 -1.22 6.27 -3.18
CA PRO A 52 -0.65 7.33 -2.34
C PRO A 52 0.00 8.47 -3.15
N MET A 53 -0.14 9.70 -2.62
CA MET A 53 0.92 10.73 -2.49
C MET A 53 2.23 10.47 -3.28
N THR A 54 2.94 9.49 -2.73
CA THR A 54 4.34 9.20 -2.98
C THR A 54 4.54 7.95 -3.84
N CYS A 55 3.46 7.38 -4.40
CA CYS A 55 3.53 6.19 -5.24
C CYS A 55 4.42 6.47 -6.46
N ALA A 56 5.48 5.68 -6.62
CA ALA A 56 6.43 5.86 -7.70
C ALA A 56 5.79 5.76 -9.08
N TYR A 57 4.86 4.81 -9.28
CA TYR A 57 4.17 4.67 -10.56
C TYR A 57 3.42 5.95 -10.93
N ARG A 58 2.73 6.56 -9.96
CA ARG A 58 1.98 7.80 -10.15
C ARG A 58 2.91 8.98 -10.40
N LEU A 59 3.94 9.16 -9.58
CA LEU A 59 4.93 10.24 -9.76
C LEU A 59 5.59 10.17 -11.14
N LEU A 60 6.03 8.97 -11.56
CA LEU A 60 6.67 8.79 -12.85
C LEU A 60 5.71 9.02 -14.02
N ALA A 61 4.43 8.62 -13.91
CA ALA A 61 3.42 8.90 -14.93
C ALA A 61 3.11 10.40 -15.06
N GLU A 62 3.20 11.15 -13.96
CA GLU A 62 3.01 12.61 -13.92
C GLU A 62 4.29 13.39 -14.26
N GLY A 63 5.41 12.72 -14.56
CA GLY A 63 6.70 13.39 -14.82
C GLY A 63 7.32 14.06 -13.59
N LYS A 64 6.91 13.66 -12.37
CA LYS A 64 7.43 14.17 -11.11
C LYS A 64 8.65 13.38 -10.63
N PRO A 65 9.59 14.02 -9.90
CA PRO A 65 10.73 13.33 -9.34
C PRO A 65 10.32 12.35 -8.23
N LEU A 66 11.12 11.30 -8.04
CA LEU A 66 11.03 10.43 -6.88
C LEU A 66 11.77 11.08 -5.70
N ALA A 67 11.32 10.81 -4.48
CA ALA A 67 12.01 11.29 -3.28
C ALA A 67 13.36 10.60 -3.08
N ASP A 68 14.30 11.28 -2.41
CA ASP A 68 15.68 10.77 -2.20
C ASP A 68 15.76 9.50 -1.34
N TRP A 69 14.73 9.21 -0.56
CA TRP A 69 14.61 7.96 0.20
C TRP A 69 14.12 6.79 -0.64
N HIS A 70 13.61 7.04 -1.85
CA HIS A 70 12.98 6.02 -2.69
C HIS A 70 14.01 5.00 -3.17
N PRO A 71 13.72 3.68 -3.15
CA PRO A 71 14.72 2.65 -3.49
C PRO A 71 15.35 2.78 -4.89
N LEU A 72 14.60 3.31 -5.86
CA LEU A 72 15.13 3.59 -7.21
C LEU A 72 16.18 4.70 -7.24
N ILE A 73 16.21 5.58 -6.24
CA ILE A 73 17.18 6.67 -6.08
C ILE A 73 18.29 6.26 -5.11
N ALA A 74 17.91 5.70 -3.95
CA ALA A 74 18.84 5.31 -2.89
C ALA A 74 19.58 3.98 -3.15
N GLY A 75 19.15 3.19 -4.15
CA GLY A 75 19.71 1.87 -4.48
C GLY A 75 19.30 0.74 -3.53
N ASN A 76 18.69 1.05 -2.39
CA ASN A 76 18.16 0.07 -1.43
C ASN A 76 17.00 0.66 -0.62
N LYS A 77 16.36 -0.18 0.22
CA LYS A 77 15.20 0.20 1.04
C LYS A 77 15.55 0.81 2.41
N ALA A 78 16.83 0.92 2.77
CA ALA A 78 17.23 1.27 4.14
C ALA A 78 16.71 2.66 4.53
N LYS A 79 16.89 3.69 3.68
CA LYS A 79 16.38 5.05 3.93
C LYS A 79 14.86 5.08 4.07
N MET A 80 14.15 4.40 3.18
CA MET A 80 12.69 4.30 3.23
C MET A 80 12.19 3.66 4.53
N HIS A 81 12.84 2.59 5.00
CA HIS A 81 12.49 1.94 6.27
C HIS A 81 12.86 2.83 7.47
N GLN A 82 14.05 3.43 7.50
CA GLN A 82 14.48 4.31 8.58
C GLN A 82 13.58 5.54 8.73
N GLY A 83 13.05 6.05 7.61
CA GLY A 83 12.10 7.17 7.60
C GLY A 83 10.66 6.79 7.92
N ASN A 84 10.36 5.54 8.32
CA ASN A 84 9.00 5.04 8.57
C ASN A 84 8.03 5.25 7.39
N ILE A 85 8.55 5.28 6.16
CA ILE A 85 7.75 5.51 4.95
C ILE A 85 7.06 4.21 4.48
N SER A 86 7.69 3.06 4.75
CA SER A 86 7.13 1.75 4.42
C SER A 86 6.14 1.26 5.48
N VAL A 87 5.25 0.35 5.09
CA VAL A 87 4.29 -0.29 6.00
C VAL A 87 4.91 -1.19 7.09
N ARG A 88 6.22 -1.42 7.07
CA ARG A 88 6.97 -2.36 7.95
C ARG A 88 6.62 -2.30 9.44
N TYR A 89 6.32 -1.12 9.97
CA TYR A 89 6.08 -0.90 11.40
C TYR A 89 4.62 -0.68 11.76
N ILE A 90 3.74 -0.64 10.77
CA ILE A 90 2.30 -0.40 10.97
C ILE A 90 1.45 -1.58 10.49
N ALA A 91 1.95 -2.37 9.54
CA ALA A 91 1.17 -3.42 8.91
C ALA A 91 0.87 -4.57 9.88
N VAL A 92 -0.33 -5.13 9.73
CA VAL A 92 -0.81 -6.31 10.43
C VAL A 92 -1.36 -7.31 9.42
N PRO A 93 -1.05 -8.61 9.55
CA PRO A 93 -1.58 -9.63 8.65
C PRO A 93 -3.11 -9.69 8.72
N GLU A 94 -3.75 -9.82 7.58
CA GLU A 94 -5.21 -9.94 7.47
C GLU A 94 -5.80 -11.08 8.33
N VAL A 95 -5.11 -12.21 8.44
CA VAL A 95 -5.55 -13.33 9.28
C VAL A 95 -5.63 -12.99 10.78
N GLU A 96 -4.95 -11.92 11.21
CA GLU A 96 -4.97 -11.44 12.61
C GLU A 96 -6.02 -10.35 12.84
N VAL A 97 -6.76 -9.94 11.80
CA VAL A 97 -7.76 -8.86 11.86
C VAL A 97 -9.15 -9.44 12.05
N GLU A 98 -9.78 -9.11 13.18
CA GLU A 98 -11.18 -9.46 13.47
C GLU A 98 -12.14 -8.36 12.99
N ASP A 99 -11.85 -7.09 13.31
CA ASP A 99 -12.66 -5.93 12.92
C ASP A 99 -11.82 -4.94 12.10
N TRP A 100 -12.12 -4.83 10.81
CA TRP A 100 -11.40 -3.95 9.88
C TRP A 100 -11.52 -2.47 10.21
N GLU A 101 -12.57 -2.03 10.92
CA GLU A 101 -12.76 -0.63 11.27
C GLU A 101 -11.64 -0.12 12.20
N ASP A 102 -11.15 -0.98 13.10
CA ASP A 102 -10.06 -0.69 14.05
C ASP A 102 -8.70 -0.52 13.37
N HIS A 103 -8.60 -0.92 12.11
CA HIS A 103 -7.39 -0.85 11.31
C HIS A 103 -7.37 0.32 10.34
N ILE A 104 -8.40 1.18 10.32
CA ILE A 104 -8.46 2.37 9.46
C ILE A 104 -7.48 3.44 9.98
N LEU A 105 -6.48 3.77 9.16
CA LEU A 105 -5.45 4.79 9.44
C LEU A 105 -5.95 6.22 9.21
N ASN A 106 -6.87 6.39 8.27
CA ASN A 106 -7.36 7.70 7.83
C ASN A 106 -8.82 7.90 8.25
N ARG A 107 -9.18 7.56 9.50
CA ARG A 107 -10.56 7.78 9.98
C ARG A 107 -10.89 9.27 9.77
N PRO A 108 -11.91 9.62 8.96
CA PRO A 108 -12.39 11.00 8.96
C PRO A 108 -12.75 11.32 10.40
N LYS A 109 -12.25 12.45 10.94
CA LYS A 109 -12.51 12.84 12.33
C LYS A 109 -14.03 12.88 12.52
N GLY A 110 -14.57 11.84 13.14
CA GLY A 110 -15.98 11.77 13.52
C GLY A 110 -16.27 12.95 14.43
N ARG A 111 -17.34 13.68 14.09
CA ARG A 111 -17.94 14.71 14.96
C ARG A 111 -18.14 14.12 16.35
N GLY A 112 -17.55 14.76 17.36
CA GLY A 112 -17.98 14.61 18.74
C GLY A 112 -19.37 15.22 18.96
#